data_AF-A0A368E8X0-F1
#
_entry.id   AF-A0A368E8X0-F1
#
_cell.length_a   1.000
_cell.length_b   1.000
_cell.length_c   1.000
_cell.angle_alpha   90.00
_cell.angle_beta   90.00
_cell.angle_gamma   90.00
#
_symmetry.space_group_name_H-M   'P 1'
#
loop_
_entity.id
_entity.type
_entity.pdbx_description
1 polymer ?
#
loop_
_entity_poly.entity_id
_entity_poly.type
_entity_poly.pdbx_seq_one_letter_code
_entity_poly.pdbx_strand_id
1 'polypeptide(L)'
;MVKFSIFQKLMEQLFAQRSLLPYFMIPMEKSRMCDHLNDRAMRSFSGYVTVSEKTTKGMLNVRGDLRSSKFKSAFVNAVGTKLPNEGKVILAENTVAWMSPDELLILCDHVDISHLSQNLQTELKGQHHMLVNVSDARALFEVSGSGVREVIAKLAPVNIAKLEIGEIRRTRFAQIAAAFWVTSDTSLRVICFSSVADYMFELLKTASLPNSKVGDF
;
A
#
# COMPACT_ATOMS: atom_id res chain seq x y z
N MET A 1 -40.02 -43.38 42.58
CA MET A 1 -39.09 -42.23 42.66
C MET A 1 -37.63 -42.73 42.69
N VAL A 2 -37.17 -43.46 41.67
CA VAL A 2 -35.76 -43.97 41.58
C VAL A 2 -35.21 -43.93 40.15
N LYS A 3 -36.06 -43.85 39.10
CA LYS A 3 -35.60 -43.87 37.70
C LYS A 3 -35.06 -42.54 37.15
N PHE A 4 -35.39 -41.39 37.75
CA PHE A 4 -34.91 -40.09 37.27
C PHE A 4 -33.49 -39.73 37.76
N SER A 5 -33.09 -40.19 38.95
CA SER A 5 -31.77 -39.88 39.52
C SER A 5 -30.62 -40.60 38.78
N ILE A 6 -30.88 -41.80 38.26
CA ILE A 6 -29.87 -42.58 37.51
C ILE A 6 -29.60 -41.93 36.14
N PHE A 7 -30.63 -41.41 35.47
CA PHE A 7 -30.49 -40.77 34.16
C PHE A 7 -29.71 -39.45 34.26
N GLN A 8 -29.91 -38.70 35.35
CA GLN A 8 -29.21 -37.44 35.58
C GLN A 8 -27.73 -37.65 35.95
N LYS A 9 -27.42 -38.69 36.75
CA LYS A 9 -26.03 -39.09 37.01
C LYS A 9 -25.30 -39.62 35.78
N LEU A 10 -26.00 -40.32 34.87
CA LEU A 10 -25.41 -40.79 33.62
C LEU A 10 -25.06 -39.63 32.67
N MET A 11 -25.92 -38.60 32.62
CA MET A 11 -25.70 -37.41 31.79
C MET A 11 -24.57 -36.52 32.33
N GLU A 12 -24.42 -36.39 33.65
CA GLU A 12 -23.29 -35.66 34.26
C GLU A 12 -21.95 -36.35 34.03
N GLN A 13 -21.90 -37.69 34.09
CA GLN A 13 -20.68 -38.45 33.75
C GLN A 13 -20.32 -38.35 32.26
N LEU A 14 -21.30 -38.31 31.36
CA LEU A 14 -21.09 -38.12 29.92
C LEU A 14 -20.61 -36.70 29.57
N PHE A 15 -21.02 -35.69 30.33
CA PHE A 15 -20.52 -34.32 30.17
C PHE A 15 -19.13 -34.11 30.77
N ALA A 16 -18.78 -34.80 31.86
CA ALA A 16 -17.46 -34.72 32.49
C ALA A 16 -16.35 -35.43 31.69
N GLN A 17 -16.70 -36.30 30.74
CA GLN A 17 -15.75 -37.02 29.87
C GLN A 17 -15.53 -36.40 28.50
N ARG A 18 -16.06 -35.20 28.22
CA ARG A 18 -15.65 -34.43 27.05
C ARG A 18 -14.25 -33.86 27.30
N SER A 19 -13.24 -34.65 26.96
CA SER A 19 -11.90 -34.12 26.70
C SER A 19 -12.02 -32.95 25.73
N LEU A 20 -11.36 -31.85 26.08
CA LEU A 20 -11.08 -30.77 25.14
C LEU A 20 -10.40 -31.43 23.95
N LEU A 21 -11.10 -31.55 22.83
CA LEU A 21 -10.44 -31.80 21.56
C LEU A 21 -9.35 -30.73 21.47
N PRO A 22 -8.06 -31.10 21.37
CA PRO A 22 -7.05 -30.11 21.08
C PRO A 22 -7.45 -29.57 19.72
N TYR A 23 -7.97 -28.34 19.69
CA TYR A 23 -7.87 -27.54 18.47
C TYR A 23 -6.39 -27.58 18.16
N PHE A 24 -6.03 -28.26 17.08
CA PHE A 24 -4.69 -28.25 16.56
C PHE A 24 -4.48 -26.80 16.10
N MET A 25 -4.11 -25.94 17.06
CA MET A 25 -3.48 -24.67 16.77
C MET A 25 -2.21 -25.07 16.04
N ILE A 26 -2.28 -25.06 14.70
CA ILE A 26 -1.09 -25.00 13.88
C ILE A 26 -0.31 -23.83 14.47
N PRO A 27 0.90 -24.05 15.02
CA PRO A 27 1.73 -22.94 15.45
C PRO A 27 1.78 -22.00 14.26
N MET A 28 1.49 -20.71 14.47
CA MET A 28 1.60 -19.73 13.40
C MET A 28 3.10 -19.60 13.09
N GLU A 29 3.62 -20.57 12.34
CA GLU A 29 4.95 -20.54 11.79
C GLU A 29 5.02 -19.28 10.93
N LYS A 30 6.17 -18.60 10.99
CA LYS A 30 6.50 -17.42 10.18
C LYS A 30 5.80 -17.50 8.83
N SER A 31 4.89 -16.57 8.56
CA SER A 31 4.11 -16.62 7.33
C SER A 31 5.09 -16.56 6.17
N ARG A 32 5.15 -17.63 5.37
CA ARG A 32 6.00 -17.71 4.18
C ARG A 32 5.73 -16.55 3.21
N MET A 33 4.55 -15.92 3.29
CA MET A 33 4.20 -14.76 2.47
C MET A 33 4.88 -13.44 2.91
N CYS A 34 5.07 -13.20 4.21
CA CYS A 34 5.60 -11.92 4.69
C CYS A 34 7.13 -11.90 4.85
N ASP A 35 7.76 -13.07 4.92
CA ASP A 35 9.21 -13.18 5.20
C ASP A 35 10.08 -13.18 3.93
N HIS A 36 9.50 -13.23 2.72
CA HIS A 36 10.24 -13.19 1.45
C HIS A 36 10.58 -11.78 0.95
N LEU A 37 10.21 -10.71 1.65
CA LEU A 37 10.52 -9.34 1.22
C LEU A 37 12.03 -9.06 1.18
N ASN A 38 12.83 -9.79 1.97
CA ASN A 38 14.29 -9.63 1.99
C ASN A 38 15.03 -10.41 0.89
N ASP A 39 14.35 -11.27 0.11
CA ASP A 39 15.00 -12.16 -0.87
C ASP A 39 14.55 -11.91 -2.32
N ARG A 40 13.67 -10.92 -2.55
CA ARG A 40 13.36 -10.45 -3.91
C ARG A 40 14.48 -9.54 -4.38
N ALA A 41 15.18 -9.96 -5.43
CA ALA A 41 16.14 -9.10 -6.12
C ALA A 41 15.47 -7.78 -6.51
N MET A 42 16.00 -6.66 -6.00
CA MET A 42 15.51 -5.33 -6.33
C MET A 42 15.64 -5.09 -7.84
N ARG A 43 14.52 -4.82 -8.51
CA ARG A 43 14.54 -4.47 -9.94
C ARG A 43 15.14 -3.08 -10.11
N SER A 44 16.19 -2.96 -10.92
CA SER A 44 16.84 -1.70 -11.22
C SER A 44 17.35 -1.68 -12.65
N PHE A 45 17.26 -0.52 -13.30
CA PHE A 45 17.79 -0.30 -14.63
C PHE A 45 18.24 1.16 -14.80
N SER A 46 19.40 1.37 -15.40
CA SER A 46 19.97 2.69 -15.68
C SER A 46 20.03 2.92 -17.19
N GLY A 47 19.06 3.67 -17.70
CA GLY A 47 19.03 4.17 -19.09
C GLY A 47 19.31 5.67 -19.15
N TYR A 48 18.60 6.41 -20.01
CA TYR A 48 18.63 7.89 -19.94
C TYR A 48 17.83 8.45 -18.75
N VAL A 49 17.04 7.59 -18.10
CA VAL A 49 16.55 7.75 -16.73
C VAL A 49 16.83 6.47 -15.96
N THR A 50 16.90 6.56 -14.64
CA THR A 50 17.03 5.43 -13.73
C THR A 50 15.65 4.96 -13.28
N VAL A 51 15.41 3.66 -13.32
CA VAL A 51 14.21 2.99 -12.79
C VAL A 51 14.65 2.10 -11.65
N SER A 52 14.07 2.24 -10.46
CA SER A 52 14.36 1.37 -9.32
C SER A 52 13.10 1.01 -8.53
N GLU A 53 12.95 -0.25 -8.17
CA GLU A 53 11.92 -0.70 -7.25
C GLU A 53 12.28 -0.33 -5.80
N LYS A 54 11.30 0.13 -5.03
CA LYS A 54 11.44 0.50 -3.61
C LYS A 54 10.75 -0.54 -2.74
N THR A 55 11.53 -1.53 -2.29
CA THR A 55 11.04 -2.66 -1.47
C THR A 55 10.96 -2.36 0.02
N THR A 56 11.59 -1.28 0.49
CA THR A 56 11.66 -0.93 1.92
C THR A 56 10.47 -0.11 2.42
N LYS A 57 9.45 0.11 1.58
CA LYS A 57 8.30 0.96 1.90
C LYS A 57 7.09 0.13 2.32
N GLY A 58 6.49 0.50 3.44
CA GLY A 58 5.18 0.00 3.87
C GLY A 58 4.06 0.87 3.32
N MET A 59 2.87 0.29 3.15
CA MET A 59 1.69 0.99 2.66
C MET A 59 0.44 0.66 3.47
N LEU A 60 -0.27 1.70 3.92
CA LEU A 60 -1.60 1.58 4.54
C LEU A 60 -2.66 2.21 3.64
N ASN A 61 -3.74 1.48 3.41
CA ASN A 61 -4.95 2.03 2.83
C ASN A 61 -5.89 2.43 3.97
N VAL A 62 -6.33 3.70 3.95
CA VAL A 62 -7.28 4.23 4.92
C VAL A 62 -8.51 4.72 4.17
N ARG A 63 -9.69 4.22 4.55
CA ARG A 63 -10.97 4.80 4.13
C ARG A 63 -11.74 5.37 5.30
N GLY A 64 -12.45 6.45 5.04
CA GLY A 64 -13.28 7.14 6.02
C GLY A 64 -13.88 8.42 5.46
N ASP A 65 -14.65 9.14 6.29
CA ASP A 65 -15.17 10.45 5.90
C ASP A 65 -14.07 11.53 6.00
N LEU A 66 -13.41 11.80 4.86
CA LEU A 66 -12.34 12.81 4.77
C LEU A 66 -12.85 14.25 4.97
N ARG A 67 -14.16 14.48 5.03
CA ARG A 67 -14.75 15.81 5.30
C ARG A 67 -14.92 16.06 6.79
N SER A 68 -15.10 14.99 7.58
CA SER A 68 -15.25 15.03 9.04
C SER A 68 -14.06 15.69 9.73
N SER A 69 -14.35 16.68 10.58
CA SER A 69 -13.33 17.32 11.42
C SER A 69 -12.70 16.34 12.41
N LYS A 70 -13.49 15.39 12.94
CA LYS A 70 -12.99 14.34 13.84
C LYS A 70 -12.00 13.41 13.15
N PHE A 71 -12.27 13.04 11.89
CA PHE A 71 -11.37 12.19 11.12
C PHE A 71 -10.06 12.94 10.82
N LYS A 72 -10.15 14.20 10.38
CA LYS A 72 -8.98 15.05 10.10
C LYS A 72 -8.07 15.19 11.32
N SER A 73 -8.64 15.48 12.50
CA SER A 73 -7.85 15.62 13.73
C SER A 73 -7.17 14.31 14.14
N ALA A 74 -7.93 13.21 14.14
CA ALA A 74 -7.38 11.87 14.44
C ALA A 74 -6.26 11.47 13.48
N PHE A 75 -6.44 11.76 12.18
CA PHE A 75 -5.43 11.47 11.17
C PHE A 75 -4.15 12.29 11.39
N VAL A 76 -4.27 13.58 11.66
CA VAL A 76 -3.10 14.44 11.94
C VAL A 76 -2.34 13.94 13.17
N ASN A 77 -3.04 13.55 14.24
CA ASN A 77 -2.42 12.99 15.44
C ASN A 77 -1.66 11.69 15.16
N ALA A 78 -2.26 10.79 14.37
CA ALA A 78 -1.68 9.49 14.10
C ALA A 78 -0.53 9.52 13.08
N VAL A 79 -0.64 10.33 12.03
CA VAL A 79 0.25 10.30 10.86
C VAL A 79 1.26 11.45 10.87
N GLY A 80 0.99 12.51 11.62
CA GLY A 80 1.85 13.70 11.73
C GLY A 80 1.70 14.69 10.57
N THR A 81 0.73 14.49 9.67
CA THR A 81 0.49 15.37 8.52
C THR A 81 -1.00 15.55 8.23
N LYS A 82 -1.33 16.63 7.53
CA LYS A 82 -2.70 16.95 7.12
C LYS A 82 -3.18 16.00 6.01
N LEU A 83 -4.47 16.05 5.72
CA LEU A 83 -5.00 15.38 4.53
C LEU A 83 -4.57 16.12 3.26
N PRO A 84 -4.15 15.41 2.19
CA PRO A 84 -3.92 16.03 0.90
C PRO A 84 -5.23 16.55 0.30
N ASN A 85 -5.14 17.61 -0.51
CA ASN A 85 -6.24 18.03 -1.38
C ASN A 85 -6.51 16.96 -2.45
N GLU A 86 -7.68 17.04 -3.09
CA GLU A 86 -8.04 16.14 -4.18
C GLU A 86 -6.97 16.15 -5.29
N GLY A 87 -6.56 14.96 -5.74
CA GLY A 87 -5.52 14.81 -6.76
C GLY A 87 -4.11 15.20 -6.33
N LYS A 88 -3.87 15.39 -5.02
CA LYS A 88 -2.55 15.74 -4.47
C LYS A 88 -1.96 14.65 -3.58
N VAL A 89 -0.65 14.79 -3.33
CA VAL A 89 0.17 14.00 -2.42
C VAL A 89 0.94 14.96 -1.53
N ILE A 90 0.97 14.69 -0.24
CA ILE A 90 1.86 15.38 0.69
C ILE A 90 3.13 14.54 0.80
N LEU A 91 4.25 15.11 0.32
CA LEU A 91 5.58 14.52 0.39
C LEU A 91 6.23 14.89 1.74
N ALA A 92 6.04 14.02 2.73
CA ALA A 92 6.63 14.12 4.06
C ALA A 92 7.28 12.79 4.43
N GLU A 93 7.74 12.64 5.68
CA GLU A 93 8.22 11.38 6.26
C GLU A 93 7.22 10.24 5.98
N ASN A 94 5.96 10.45 6.37
CA ASN A 94 4.82 9.69 5.89
C ASN A 94 4.24 10.37 4.65
N THR A 95 4.44 9.79 3.48
CA THR A 95 3.85 10.30 2.24
C THR A 95 2.37 9.94 2.20
N VAL A 96 1.48 10.93 2.07
CA VAL A 96 0.03 10.70 2.03
C VAL A 96 -0.52 11.07 0.67
N ALA A 97 -1.05 10.09 -0.05
CA ALA A 97 -1.60 10.24 -1.38
C ALA A 97 -3.13 10.17 -1.38
N TRP A 98 -3.77 11.16 -1.99
CA TRP A 98 -5.21 11.12 -2.22
C TRP A 98 -5.55 10.06 -3.27
N MET A 99 -6.46 9.13 -2.94
CA MET A 99 -6.91 8.09 -3.85
C MET A 99 -8.34 8.34 -4.33
N SER A 100 -9.29 8.57 -3.42
CA SER A 100 -10.68 8.92 -3.75
C SER A 100 -11.26 9.85 -2.68
N PRO A 101 -12.49 10.38 -2.85
CA PRO A 101 -13.10 11.27 -1.86
C PRO A 101 -13.17 10.71 -0.42
N ASP A 102 -13.06 9.39 -0.29
CA ASP A 102 -13.10 8.62 0.95
C ASP A 102 -11.85 7.74 1.18
N GLU A 103 -10.80 7.82 0.34
CA GLU A 103 -9.65 6.88 0.38
C GLU A 103 -8.31 7.61 0.30
N LEU A 104 -7.38 7.17 1.16
CA LEU A 104 -5.99 7.61 1.21
C LEU A 104 -5.05 6.40 1.14
N LEU A 105 -3.91 6.59 0.49
CA LEU A 105 -2.77 5.69 0.62
C LEU A 105 -1.66 6.39 1.38
N ILE A 106 -1.22 5.80 2.49
CA ILE A 106 -0.08 6.28 3.28
C ILE A 106 1.11 5.38 2.96
N LEU A 107 2.26 6.00 2.65
CA LEU A 107 3.53 5.31 2.50
C LEU A 107 4.46 5.75 3.63
N CYS A 108 5.07 4.79 4.30
CA CYS A 108 6.08 4.98 5.35
C CYS A 108 7.24 4.00 5.14
N ASP A 109 8.24 4.04 6.00
CA ASP A 109 9.22 2.96 6.05
C ASP A 109 8.56 1.68 6.56
N HIS A 110 8.94 0.54 5.98
CA HIS A 110 8.30 -0.73 6.28
C HIS A 110 8.46 -1.13 7.75
N VAL A 111 9.54 -0.70 8.40
CA VAL A 111 9.78 -0.95 9.83
C VAL A 111 8.75 -0.26 10.73
N ASP A 112 8.16 0.84 10.28
CA ASP A 112 7.23 1.66 11.07
C ASP A 112 5.76 1.31 10.82
N ILE A 113 5.47 0.43 9.85
CA ILE A 113 4.11 0.16 9.36
C ILE A 113 3.18 -0.32 10.47
N SER A 114 3.66 -1.19 11.35
CA SER A 114 2.89 -1.77 12.46
C SER A 114 2.53 -0.71 13.49
N HIS A 115 3.50 0.14 13.84
CA HIS A 115 3.30 1.23 14.79
C HIS A 115 2.32 2.28 14.25
N LEU A 116 2.51 2.70 12.99
CA LEU A 116 1.61 3.64 12.33
C LEU A 116 0.18 3.10 12.24
N SER A 117 0.02 1.81 11.90
CA SER A 117 -1.28 1.14 11.86
C SER A 117 -1.96 1.13 13.23
N GLN A 118 -1.23 0.79 14.30
CA GLN A 118 -1.76 0.78 15.66
C GLN A 118 -2.20 2.18 16.12
N ASN A 119 -1.42 3.21 15.78
CA ASN A 119 -1.75 4.59 16.12
C ASN A 119 -3.02 5.05 15.39
N LEU A 120 -3.14 4.78 14.09
CA LEU A 120 -4.36 5.07 13.33
C LEU A 120 -5.56 4.34 13.89
N GLN A 121 -5.43 3.06 14.23
CA GLN A 121 -6.50 2.26 14.82
C GLN A 121 -7.00 2.85 16.16
N THR A 122 -6.08 3.42 16.95
CA THR A 122 -6.39 4.04 18.25
C THR A 122 -7.07 5.38 18.07
N GLU A 123 -6.51 6.28 17.25
CA GLU A 123 -7.05 7.62 17.01
C GLU A 123 -8.41 7.60 16.28
N LEU A 124 -8.63 6.62 15.39
CA LEU A 124 -9.88 6.46 14.64
C LEU A 124 -10.93 5.64 15.40
N LYS A 125 -10.68 5.26 16.66
CA LYS A 125 -11.63 4.46 17.45
C LYS A 125 -12.99 5.17 17.57
N GLY A 126 -14.06 4.41 17.31
CA GLY A 126 -15.43 4.93 17.33
C GLY A 126 -15.83 5.73 16.08
N GLN A 127 -14.92 5.91 15.11
CA GLN A 127 -15.24 6.46 13.79
C GLN A 127 -15.45 5.32 12.78
N HIS A 128 -16.34 5.50 11.82
CA HIS A 128 -16.48 4.56 10.71
C HIS A 128 -15.26 4.70 9.77
N HIS A 129 -14.42 3.67 9.75
CA HIS A 129 -13.21 3.65 8.92
C HIS A 129 -12.85 2.22 8.50
N MET A 130 -12.01 2.13 7.48
CA MET A 130 -11.30 0.91 7.10
C MET A 130 -9.81 1.23 7.11
N LEU A 131 -9.01 0.37 7.73
CA LEU A 131 -7.56 0.47 7.78
C LEU A 131 -6.96 -0.87 7.41
N VAL A 132 -6.19 -0.92 6.32
CA VAL A 132 -5.62 -2.18 5.82
C VAL A 132 -4.17 -1.98 5.43
N ASN A 133 -3.29 -2.85 5.92
CA ASN A 133 -1.93 -2.95 5.40
C ASN A 133 -1.95 -3.60 4.01
N VAL A 134 -1.46 -2.87 3.02
CA VAL A 134 -1.46 -3.25 1.62
C VAL A 134 -0.05 -3.27 1.01
N SER A 135 0.97 -3.40 1.86
CA SER A 135 2.39 -3.42 1.46
C SER A 135 2.65 -4.53 0.45
N ASP A 136 2.17 -5.76 0.71
CA ASP A 136 2.39 -6.91 -0.20
C ASP A 136 1.52 -6.86 -1.47
N ALA A 137 0.46 -6.04 -1.46
CA ALA A 137 -0.46 -5.93 -2.58
C ALA A 137 0.08 -4.97 -3.68
N ARG A 138 1.09 -4.15 -3.36
CA ARG A 138 1.58 -3.09 -4.24
C ARG A 138 3.09 -3.21 -4.47
N ALA A 139 3.52 -2.87 -5.68
CA ALA A 139 4.91 -2.56 -5.98
C ALA A 139 5.06 -1.05 -6.16
N LEU A 140 6.20 -0.51 -5.73
CA LEU A 140 6.55 0.91 -5.85
C LEU A 140 7.82 1.03 -6.67
N PHE A 141 7.79 1.85 -7.70
CA PHE A 141 8.95 2.21 -8.51
C PHE A 141 9.25 3.70 -8.36
N GLU A 142 10.52 4.05 -8.30
CA GLU A 142 11.01 5.40 -8.49
C GLU A 142 11.65 5.50 -9.87
N VAL A 143 11.29 6.55 -10.60
CA VAL A 143 11.87 6.89 -11.90
C VAL A 143 12.53 8.25 -11.75
N SER A 144 13.82 8.36 -12.04
CA SER A 144 14.60 9.58 -11.83
C SER A 144 15.54 9.91 -12.99
N GLY A 145 15.68 11.20 -13.28
CA GLY A 145 16.43 11.74 -14.42
C GLY A 145 15.65 12.86 -15.11
N SER A 146 16.32 13.67 -15.92
CA SER A 146 15.69 14.80 -16.62
C SER A 146 14.63 14.37 -17.65
N GLY A 147 14.76 13.17 -18.23
CA GLY A 147 13.80 12.60 -19.18
C GLY A 147 12.57 11.94 -18.55
N VAL A 148 12.33 12.10 -17.25
CA VAL A 148 11.31 11.34 -16.52
C VAL A 148 9.90 11.58 -17.05
N ARG A 149 9.57 12.82 -17.44
CA ARG A 149 8.25 13.17 -17.97
C ARG A 149 8.01 12.53 -19.33
N GLU A 150 9.02 12.47 -20.19
CA GLU A 150 8.94 11.81 -21.49
C GLU A 150 8.66 10.30 -21.35
N VAL A 151 9.28 9.63 -20.36
CA VAL A 151 9.01 8.21 -20.07
C VAL A 151 7.54 7.98 -19.74
N ILE A 152 6.94 8.81 -18.90
CA ILE A 152 5.53 8.64 -18.55
C ILE A 152 4.61 9.00 -19.71
N ALA A 153 4.95 10.02 -20.50
CA ALA A 153 4.17 10.40 -21.68
C ALA A 153 4.07 9.24 -22.71
N LYS A 154 5.10 8.40 -22.82
CA LYS A 154 5.08 7.19 -23.66
C LYS A 154 4.13 6.10 -23.15
N LEU A 155 3.91 6.04 -21.84
CA LEU A 155 3.27 4.90 -21.18
C LEU A 155 1.85 5.19 -20.70
N ALA A 156 1.53 6.43 -20.37
CA ALA A 156 0.27 6.81 -19.75
C ALA A 156 -0.47 7.88 -20.55
N PRO A 157 -1.81 7.79 -20.67
CA PRO A 157 -2.63 8.76 -21.38
C PRO A 157 -2.88 10.01 -20.50
N VAL A 158 -1.82 10.67 -20.07
CA VAL A 158 -1.86 11.83 -19.19
C VAL A 158 -0.94 12.91 -19.74
N ASN A 159 -1.41 14.16 -19.75
CA ASN A 159 -0.54 15.30 -20.03
C ASN A 159 0.36 15.58 -18.82
N ILE A 160 1.45 14.81 -18.72
CA ILE A 160 2.39 14.94 -17.60
C ILE A 160 3.15 16.26 -17.61
N ALA A 161 3.28 16.97 -18.75
CA ALA A 161 3.92 18.28 -18.79
C ALA A 161 3.24 19.32 -17.87
N LYS A 162 1.94 19.15 -17.59
CA LYS A 162 1.16 20.04 -16.72
C LYS A 162 1.12 19.63 -15.26
N LEU A 163 1.69 18.47 -14.89
CA LEU A 163 1.66 17.99 -13.51
C LEU A 163 2.76 18.66 -12.67
N GLU A 164 2.35 19.23 -11.56
CA GLU A 164 3.26 19.83 -10.57
C GLU A 164 3.77 18.80 -9.57
N ILE A 165 4.83 19.16 -8.83
CA ILE A 165 5.31 18.36 -7.70
C ILE A 165 4.17 18.16 -6.69
N GLY A 166 4.00 16.92 -6.23
CA GLY A 166 2.90 16.55 -5.33
C GLY A 166 1.56 16.35 -6.02
N GLU A 167 1.47 16.34 -7.35
CA GLU A 167 0.27 15.87 -8.05
C GLU A 167 0.31 14.36 -8.31
N ILE A 168 -0.81 13.69 -8.06
CA ILE A 168 -1.02 12.26 -8.37
C ILE A 168 -2.04 12.08 -9.47
N ARG A 169 -1.84 11.07 -10.32
CA ARG A 169 -2.86 10.57 -11.24
C ARG A 169 -2.99 9.06 -11.09
N ARG A 170 -4.23 8.61 -10.92
CA ARG A 170 -4.60 7.20 -11.11
C ARG A 170 -5.00 7.04 -12.57
N THR A 171 -4.32 6.16 -13.29
CA THR A 171 -4.44 6.02 -14.73
C THR A 171 -4.05 4.61 -15.17
N ARG A 172 -3.83 4.41 -16.47
CA ARG A 172 -3.22 3.20 -17.01
C ARG A 172 -1.79 3.47 -17.48
N PHE A 173 -0.93 2.49 -17.29
CA PHE A 173 0.36 2.38 -17.96
C PHE A 173 0.23 1.26 -18.97
N ALA A 174 0.11 1.63 -20.26
CA ALA A 174 -0.35 0.75 -21.32
C ALA A 174 -1.59 -0.05 -20.88
N GLN A 175 -1.42 -1.35 -20.63
CA GLN A 175 -2.52 -2.27 -20.33
C GLN A 175 -2.81 -2.45 -18.84
N ILE A 176 -2.07 -1.85 -17.90
CA ILE A 176 -2.27 -2.07 -16.46
C ILE A 176 -2.69 -0.81 -15.72
N ALA A 177 -3.49 -0.97 -14.66
CA ALA A 177 -3.84 0.11 -13.76
C ALA A 177 -2.66 0.47 -12.84
N ALA A 178 -2.41 1.76 -12.69
CA ALA A 178 -1.34 2.28 -11.84
C ALA A 178 -1.73 3.66 -11.29
N ALA A 179 -1.01 4.11 -10.27
CA ALA A 179 -1.01 5.51 -9.89
C ALA A 179 0.42 6.03 -9.88
N PHE A 180 0.63 7.29 -10.23
CA PHE A 180 1.94 7.90 -10.17
C PHE A 180 1.84 9.33 -9.67
N TRP A 181 2.91 9.82 -9.05
CA TRP A 181 2.99 11.20 -8.60
C TRP A 181 4.38 11.77 -8.74
N VAL A 182 4.44 13.07 -9.01
CA VAL A 182 5.69 13.81 -9.20
C VAL A 182 6.31 14.09 -7.83
N THR A 183 7.58 13.70 -7.64
CA THR A 183 8.32 13.88 -6.37
C THR A 183 9.34 15.01 -6.46
N SER A 184 9.87 15.31 -7.64
CA SER A 184 10.67 16.50 -7.95
C SER A 184 10.63 16.79 -9.45
N ASP A 185 11.32 17.84 -9.91
CA ASP A 185 11.41 18.15 -11.35
C ASP A 185 12.01 17.02 -12.19
N THR A 186 12.83 16.18 -11.55
CA THR A 186 13.56 15.07 -12.19
C THR A 186 13.26 13.72 -11.53
N SER A 187 12.15 13.60 -10.79
CA SER A 187 11.77 12.32 -10.20
C SER A 187 10.27 12.18 -9.99
N LEU A 188 9.81 10.94 -10.06
CA LEU A 188 8.45 10.56 -9.72
C LEU A 188 8.41 9.14 -9.17
N ARG A 189 7.26 8.79 -8.61
CA ARG A 189 6.98 7.43 -8.15
C ARG A 189 5.78 6.86 -8.88
N VAL A 190 5.81 5.56 -9.13
CA VAL A 190 4.73 4.78 -9.76
C VAL A 190 4.39 3.61 -8.85
N ILE A 191 3.11 3.41 -8.55
CA ILE A 191 2.59 2.22 -7.89
C ILE A 191 1.74 1.39 -8.84
N CYS A 192 1.87 0.08 -8.73
CA CYS A 192 0.99 -0.88 -9.39
C CYS A 192 0.72 -2.06 -8.45
N PHE A 193 -0.14 -3.00 -8.85
CA PHE A 193 -0.27 -4.26 -8.13
C PHE A 193 1.03 -5.06 -8.21
N SER A 194 1.38 -5.75 -7.12
CA SER A 194 2.62 -6.55 -7.04
C SER A 194 2.64 -7.70 -8.05
N SER A 195 1.48 -8.25 -8.41
CA SER A 195 1.35 -9.30 -9.44
C SER A 195 1.73 -8.88 -10.86
N VAL A 196 1.78 -7.57 -11.14
CA VAL A 196 2.16 -7.01 -12.44
C VAL A 196 3.47 -6.20 -12.36
N ALA A 197 4.23 -6.35 -11.28
CA ALA A 197 5.46 -5.60 -11.04
C ALA A 197 6.52 -5.84 -12.14
N ASP A 198 6.69 -7.09 -12.59
CA ASP A 198 7.62 -7.43 -13.68
C ASP A 198 7.24 -6.72 -14.99
N TYR A 199 5.95 -6.72 -15.32
CA TYR A 199 5.44 -6.05 -16.50
C TYR A 199 5.63 -4.53 -16.41
N MET A 200 5.31 -3.93 -15.27
CA MET A 200 5.55 -2.49 -15.04
C MET A 200 7.04 -2.15 -15.18
N PHE A 201 7.92 -2.96 -14.58
CA PHE A 201 9.36 -2.73 -14.65
C PHE A 201 9.87 -2.80 -16.09
N GLU A 202 9.50 -3.83 -16.86
CA GLU A 202 9.93 -3.96 -18.25
C GLU A 202 9.35 -2.84 -19.14
N LEU A 203 8.14 -2.35 -18.87
CA LEU A 203 7.60 -1.16 -19.55
C LEU A 203 8.44 0.08 -19.28
N LEU A 204 8.72 0.38 -18.01
CA LEU A 204 9.53 1.54 -17.61
C LEU A 204 10.95 1.44 -18.18
N LYS A 205 11.57 0.27 -18.07
CA LYS A 205 12.89 -0.04 -18.63
C LYS A 205 12.92 0.21 -20.14
N THR A 206 12.00 -0.37 -20.89
CA THR A 206 11.93 -0.22 -22.35
C THR A 206 11.75 1.24 -22.76
N ALA A 207 10.87 1.97 -22.07
CA ALA A 207 10.66 3.40 -22.30
C ALA A 207 11.87 4.27 -21.91
N SER A 208 12.78 3.75 -21.08
CA SER A 208 14.00 4.43 -20.59
C SER A 208 15.29 4.04 -21.33
N LEU A 209 15.25 3.12 -22.30
CA LEU A 209 16.43 2.73 -23.07
C LEU A 209 17.13 3.94 -23.69
N PRO A 210 18.48 4.02 -23.73
CA PRO A 210 19.19 5.20 -24.23
C PRO A 210 18.77 5.65 -25.63
N ASN A 211 18.41 4.72 -26.51
CA ASN A 211 17.97 4.96 -27.88
C ASN A 211 16.46 5.20 -28.04
N SER A 212 15.67 5.18 -26.96
CA SER A 212 14.23 5.44 -27.01
C SER A 212 13.86 6.89 -26.68
N LYS A 213 14.84 7.76 -26.40
CA LYS A 213 14.62 9.19 -26.14
C LYS A 213 14.04 9.89 -27.38
N VAL A 214 12.99 10.68 -27.20
CA VAL A 214 12.30 11.42 -28.26
C VAL A 214 12.88 12.84 -28.40
N GLY A 215 13.14 13.52 -27.29
CA GLY A 215 13.77 14.84 -27.26
C GLY A 215 12.82 16.03 -27.22
N ASP A 216 11.50 15.79 -27.23
CA ASP A 216 10.45 16.83 -27.29
C ASP A 216 9.67 16.93 -25.95
N PHE A 217 10.37 17.07 -24.83
CA PHE A 217 9.75 17.19 -23.49
C PHE A 217 10.53 18.08 -22.51
#